data_AF-A0A7S3EYF8-F1
#
_entry.id   AF-A0A7S3EYF8-F1
#
_cell.length_a   1.000
_cell.length_b   1.000
_cell.length_c   1.000
_cell.angle_alpha   90.00
_cell.angle_beta   90.00
_cell.angle_gamma   90.00
#
_symmetry.space_group_name_H-M   'P 1'
#
loop_
_entity.id
_entity.type
_entity.pdbx_description
1 polymer ?
#
loop_
_entity_poly.entity_id
_entity_poly.type
_entity_poly.pdbx_seq_one_letter_code
_entity_poly.pdbx_strand_id
1 'polypeptide(L)'
;TLTARNATPVAWSCELFWAGSISHEYALHYSGGMRQLVWQHHRNRSHFCIDSRLPSELYEQSRFCLAPSGDGWGDRLQKAVKAGCVPVIVQPAVLMPFEDLLPYQRFSLRLGAADIPNMHERLASVSHTEHAKMRRALQRYAPAFNWHEGVGRAYEMAVYALCLRAEQRVCDHLRPALLSEPRGERTYPRRAAQLVVGKPAPSAAGS
;
A
#
# COMPACT_ATOMS: atom_id res chain seq x y z
N THR A 1 -23.38 28.86 22.69
CA THR A 1 -22.27 29.20 21.77
C THR A 1 -21.03 28.46 22.24
N LEU A 2 -20.78 27.26 21.73
CA LEU A 2 -19.61 26.45 22.11
C LEU A 2 -18.42 26.94 21.28
N THR A 3 -17.55 27.71 21.93
CA THR A 3 -16.28 28.16 21.36
C THR A 3 -15.47 26.95 20.90
N ALA A 4 -15.16 26.90 19.60
CA ALA A 4 -14.18 25.99 19.04
C ALA A 4 -12.87 26.16 19.82
N ARG A 5 -12.53 25.17 20.65
CA ARG A 5 -11.19 25.08 21.21
C ARG A 5 -10.26 24.91 20.03
N ASN A 6 -9.39 25.89 19.78
CA ASN A 6 -8.26 25.76 18.88
C ASN A 6 -7.42 24.58 19.39
N ALA A 7 -7.64 23.41 18.82
CA ALA A 7 -6.78 22.26 19.03
C ALA A 7 -5.40 22.66 18.51
N THR A 8 -4.39 22.61 19.37
CA THR A 8 -2.99 22.74 18.96
C THR A 8 -2.72 21.75 17.83
N PRO A 9 -2.01 22.16 16.75
CA PRO A 9 -1.62 21.23 15.71
C PRO A 9 -0.85 20.08 16.34
N VAL A 10 -1.29 18.85 16.12
CA VAL A 10 -0.55 17.67 16.55
C VAL A 10 0.80 17.71 15.84
N ALA A 11 1.89 17.78 16.61
CA ALA A 11 3.23 17.68 16.07
C ALA A 11 3.49 16.22 15.69
N TRP A 12 3.66 15.95 14.40
CA TRP A 12 3.99 14.62 13.89
C TRP A 12 5.50 14.43 13.86
N SER A 13 5.99 13.24 14.20
CA SER A 13 7.39 12.87 14.03
C SER A 13 7.78 12.86 12.55
N CYS A 14 6.85 12.42 11.69
CA CYS A 14 7.01 12.38 10.25
C CYS A 14 5.77 12.96 9.55
N GLU A 15 5.99 13.73 8.49
CA GLU A 15 4.93 14.13 7.57
C GLU A 15 4.42 12.91 6.78
N LEU A 16 5.35 12.10 6.26
CA LEU A 16 5.06 10.83 5.61
C LEU A 16 5.96 9.74 6.17
N PHE A 17 5.38 8.62 6.57
CA PHE A 17 6.11 7.44 7.00
C PHE A 17 5.94 6.26 6.06
N TRP A 18 7.04 5.53 5.87
CA TRP A 18 7.07 4.26 5.19
C TRP A 18 8.23 3.39 5.67
N ALA A 19 7.92 2.13 5.94
CA ALA A 19 8.91 1.07 6.13
C ALA A 19 8.66 -0.12 5.20
N GLY A 20 9.74 -0.64 4.61
CA GLY A 20 9.67 -1.79 3.72
C GLY A 20 10.96 -2.00 2.95
N SER A 21 11.17 -3.23 2.48
CA SER A 21 12.29 -3.53 1.59
C SER A 21 12.17 -2.77 0.27
N ILE A 22 13.32 -2.31 -0.21
CA ILE A 22 13.54 -1.75 -1.54
C ILE A 22 14.53 -2.70 -2.21
N SER A 23 14.11 -3.37 -3.28
CA SER A 23 15.03 -4.15 -4.10
C SER A 23 15.32 -3.41 -5.40
N HIS A 24 16.60 -3.22 -5.71
CA HIS A 24 17.04 -2.64 -6.98
C HIS A 24 17.36 -3.71 -8.03
N GLU A 25 17.46 -4.98 -7.62
CA GLU A 25 17.88 -6.08 -8.48
C GLU A 25 16.80 -6.47 -9.52
N TYR A 26 15.54 -6.08 -9.28
CA TYR A 26 14.40 -6.30 -10.19
C TYR A 26 13.36 -5.17 -10.09
N ALA A 27 13.80 -3.91 -10.24
CA ALA A 27 13.00 -2.74 -9.88
C ALA A 27 11.59 -2.69 -10.50
N LEU A 28 11.42 -3.09 -11.77
CA LEU A 28 10.11 -3.09 -12.43
C LEU A 28 9.16 -4.20 -11.94
N HIS A 29 9.70 -5.36 -11.56
CA HIS A 29 8.89 -6.50 -11.08
C HIS A 29 8.60 -6.41 -9.58
N TYR A 30 9.55 -5.89 -8.80
CA TYR A 30 9.36 -5.69 -7.38
C TYR A 30 8.53 -4.43 -7.13
N SER A 31 7.34 -4.57 -6.55
CA SER A 31 6.41 -3.47 -6.27
C SER A 31 5.96 -2.65 -7.48
N GLY A 32 6.10 -3.18 -8.71
CA GLY A 32 5.80 -2.42 -9.92
C GLY A 32 6.63 -1.14 -10.06
N GLY A 33 7.81 -1.06 -9.44
CA GLY A 33 8.67 0.15 -9.43
C GLY A 33 8.27 1.25 -8.45
N MET A 34 7.14 1.12 -7.74
CA MET A 34 6.61 2.22 -6.92
C MET A 34 7.50 2.55 -5.72
N ARG A 35 8.06 1.54 -5.06
CA ARG A 35 8.94 1.75 -3.89
C ARG A 35 10.24 2.43 -4.27
N GLN A 36 10.81 2.05 -5.41
CA GLN A 36 12.04 2.61 -5.95
C GLN A 36 11.82 4.06 -6.36
N LEU A 37 10.69 4.36 -7.02
CA LEU A 37 10.36 5.71 -7.43
C LEU A 37 10.15 6.64 -6.23
N VAL A 38 9.41 6.19 -5.20
CA VAL A 38 9.27 6.93 -3.95
C VAL A 38 10.62 7.16 -3.28
N TRP A 39 11.43 6.12 -3.16
CA TRP A 39 12.74 6.22 -2.52
C TRP A 39 13.67 7.18 -3.28
N GLN A 40 13.69 7.10 -4.62
CA GLN A 40 14.48 7.98 -5.48
C GLN A 40 14.14 9.46 -5.25
N HIS A 41 12.85 9.80 -5.16
CA HIS A 41 12.42 11.19 -5.03
C HIS A 41 12.39 11.72 -3.59
N HIS A 42 12.24 10.84 -2.59
CA HIS A 42 11.92 11.29 -1.22
C HIS A 42 12.81 10.74 -0.10
N ARG A 43 13.75 9.83 -0.33
CA ARG A 43 14.60 9.25 0.74
C ARG A 43 15.34 10.28 1.60
N ASN A 44 15.70 11.44 1.01
CA ASN A 44 16.46 12.50 1.68
C ASN A 44 15.60 13.74 1.99
N ARG A 45 14.27 13.63 1.87
CA ARG A 45 13.37 14.76 2.10
C ARG A 45 13.13 14.95 3.59
N SER A 46 13.23 16.19 4.06
CA SER A 46 12.94 16.52 5.46
C SER A 46 11.53 16.06 5.86
N HIS A 47 11.40 15.52 7.07
CA HIS A 47 10.17 14.96 7.65
C HIS A 47 9.54 13.77 6.90
N PHE A 48 10.20 13.23 5.87
CA PHE A 48 9.80 11.98 5.24
C PHE A 48 10.64 10.85 5.83
N CYS A 49 10.00 9.96 6.57
CA CYS A 49 10.64 8.82 7.23
C CYS A 49 10.51 7.59 6.33
N ILE A 50 11.49 7.40 5.44
CA ILE A 50 11.49 6.38 4.38
C ILE A 50 12.78 5.54 4.50
N ASP A 51 12.73 4.42 5.22
CA ASP A 51 13.82 3.44 5.32
C ASP A 51 13.25 2.07 5.72
N SER A 52 13.92 0.98 5.30
CA SER A 52 13.49 -0.39 5.52
C SER A 52 13.57 -0.86 6.98
N ARG A 53 14.35 -0.16 7.82
CA ARG A 53 14.65 -0.52 9.22
C ARG A 53 13.88 0.32 10.24
N LEU A 54 12.99 1.20 9.79
CA LEU A 54 12.29 2.09 10.70
C LEU A 54 11.29 1.35 11.60
N PRO A 55 11.16 1.79 12.87
CA PRO A 55 10.25 1.20 13.84
C PRO A 55 8.78 1.36 13.42
N SER A 56 7.96 0.35 13.75
CA SER A 56 6.54 0.34 13.37
C SER A 56 5.70 1.37 14.13
N GLU A 57 6.17 1.81 15.29
CA GLU A 57 5.58 2.82 16.16
C GLU A 57 5.45 4.17 15.45
N LEU A 58 6.28 4.41 14.42
CA LEU A 58 6.17 5.61 13.58
C LEU A 58 4.87 5.68 12.80
N TYR A 59 4.15 4.57 12.58
CA TYR A 59 2.80 4.64 12.01
C TYR A 59 1.88 5.54 12.86
N GLU A 60 1.94 5.45 14.19
CA GLU A 60 1.07 6.22 15.10
C GLU A 60 1.50 7.70 15.22
N GLN A 61 2.80 7.94 15.01
CA GLN A 61 3.43 9.25 15.16
C GLN A 61 3.51 10.04 13.85
N SER A 62 2.99 9.49 12.75
CA SER A 62 3.07 10.10 11.43
C SER A 62 1.74 10.68 10.99
N ARG A 63 1.83 11.79 10.25
CA ARG A 63 0.64 12.41 9.68
C ARG A 63 0.03 11.53 8.60
N PHE A 64 0.84 11.09 7.66
CA PHE A 64 0.47 10.20 6.58
C PHE A 64 1.34 8.95 6.57
N CYS A 65 0.79 7.84 6.09
CA CYS A 65 1.51 6.58 5.98
C CYS A 65 1.39 6.01 4.58
N LEU A 66 2.52 5.79 3.93
CA LEU A 66 2.57 5.34 2.55
C LEU A 66 2.26 3.84 2.45
N ALA A 67 1.37 3.50 1.53
CA ALA A 67 1.09 2.14 1.09
C ALA A 67 1.41 2.03 -0.41
N PRO A 68 2.71 1.96 -0.80
CA PRO A 68 3.08 1.74 -2.18
C PRO A 68 2.86 0.27 -2.55
N SER A 69 2.79 -0.02 -3.85
CA SER A 69 2.58 -1.38 -4.36
C SER A 69 3.51 -2.40 -3.69
N GLY A 70 3.00 -3.62 -3.54
CA GLY A 70 3.74 -4.78 -3.08
C GLY A 70 3.34 -5.99 -3.90
N ASP A 71 3.21 -7.14 -3.23
CA ASP A 71 2.45 -8.26 -3.76
C ASP A 71 0.96 -8.05 -3.38
N GLY A 72 0.13 -7.70 -4.36
CA GLY A 72 -1.25 -7.21 -4.11
C GLY A 72 -1.30 -5.90 -3.32
N TRP A 73 -2.34 -5.72 -2.49
CA TRP A 73 -2.53 -4.49 -1.69
C TRP A 73 -1.56 -4.34 -0.52
N GLY A 74 -0.93 -5.45 -0.11
CA GLY A 74 0.05 -5.52 0.96
C GLY A 74 -0.49 -5.25 2.37
N ASP A 75 0.36 -5.44 3.36
CA ASP A 75 0.05 -5.24 4.79
C ASP A 75 0.06 -3.76 5.23
N ARG A 76 0.61 -2.87 4.40
CA ARG A 76 0.84 -1.45 4.74
C ARG A 76 -0.44 -0.65 4.90
N LEU A 77 -1.42 -0.91 4.03
CA LEU A 77 -2.75 -0.30 4.18
C LEU A 77 -3.34 -0.68 5.55
N GLN A 78 -3.32 -1.98 5.88
CA GLN A 78 -3.87 -2.47 7.15
C GLN A 78 -3.11 -1.91 8.36
N LYS A 79 -1.77 -1.82 8.30
CA LYS A 79 -0.95 -1.20 9.35
C LYS A 79 -1.28 0.28 9.56
N ALA A 80 -1.40 1.05 8.48
CA ALA A 80 -1.78 2.46 8.54
C ALA A 80 -3.19 2.63 9.13
N VAL A 81 -4.16 1.84 8.67
CA VAL A 81 -5.53 1.83 9.19
C VAL A 81 -5.55 1.50 10.69
N LYS A 82 -4.86 0.44 11.12
CA LYS A 82 -4.80 0.01 12.53
C LYS A 82 -4.19 1.07 13.43
N ALA A 83 -3.16 1.78 12.96
CA ALA A 83 -2.52 2.86 13.68
C ALA A 83 -3.29 4.20 13.63
N GLY A 84 -4.39 4.28 12.87
CA GLY A 84 -5.12 5.53 12.67
C GLY A 84 -4.35 6.58 11.84
N CYS A 85 -3.36 6.13 11.07
CA CYS A 85 -2.57 6.97 10.17
C CYS A 85 -3.23 7.03 8.79
N VAL A 86 -3.40 8.24 8.25
CA VAL A 86 -4.09 8.43 6.95
C VAL A 86 -3.25 7.77 5.83
N PRO A 87 -3.78 6.75 5.13
CA PRO A 87 -3.01 6.04 4.11
C PRO A 87 -2.81 6.91 2.86
N VAL A 88 -1.61 6.87 2.30
CA VAL A 88 -1.28 7.39 0.96
C VAL A 88 -1.01 6.19 0.06
N ILE A 89 -1.99 5.85 -0.77
CA ILE A 89 -2.02 4.64 -1.59
C ILE A 89 -1.37 4.94 -2.94
N VAL A 90 -0.30 4.24 -3.25
CA VAL A 90 0.43 4.35 -4.53
C VAL A 90 0.45 2.97 -5.19
N GLN A 91 -0.74 2.55 -5.65
CA GLN A 91 -0.99 1.19 -6.17
C GLN A 91 -1.93 1.22 -7.39
N PRO A 92 -1.44 1.66 -8.57
CA PRO A 92 -2.31 1.93 -9.73
C PRO A 92 -3.00 0.68 -10.30
N ALA A 93 -2.36 -0.48 -10.20
CA ALA A 93 -2.86 -1.75 -10.76
C ALA A 93 -3.44 -2.70 -9.70
N VAL A 94 -3.78 -2.18 -8.52
CA VAL A 94 -4.28 -3.00 -7.40
C VAL A 94 -5.59 -2.42 -6.89
N LEU A 95 -6.63 -3.25 -6.90
CA LEU A 95 -7.90 -2.98 -6.22
C LEU A 95 -7.69 -3.15 -4.72
N MET A 96 -8.09 -2.15 -3.94
CA MET A 96 -8.00 -2.23 -2.48
C MET A 96 -9.15 -3.08 -1.91
N PRO A 97 -8.99 -3.63 -0.70
CA PRO A 97 -10.06 -4.38 -0.05
C PRO A 97 -11.34 -3.56 0.05
N PHE A 98 -12.42 -4.06 -0.55
CA PHE A 98 -13.74 -3.41 -0.53
C PHE A 98 -13.73 -1.99 -1.13
N GLU A 99 -12.85 -1.70 -2.09
CA GLU A 99 -12.73 -0.36 -2.72
C GLU A 99 -14.02 0.13 -3.40
N ASP A 100 -14.85 -0.80 -3.85
CA ASP A 100 -16.18 -0.53 -4.42
C ASP A 100 -17.25 -0.23 -3.37
N LEU A 101 -17.02 -0.58 -2.10
CA LEU A 101 -17.97 -0.42 -1.00
C LEU A 101 -17.56 0.66 0.00
N LEU A 102 -16.26 0.86 0.19
CA LEU A 102 -15.72 1.81 1.16
C LEU A 102 -15.35 3.14 0.49
N PRO A 103 -15.67 4.28 1.11
CA PRO A 103 -15.36 5.58 0.53
C PRO A 103 -13.90 5.96 0.83
N TYR A 104 -12.94 5.30 0.16
CA TYR A 104 -11.49 5.51 0.31
C TYR A 104 -11.09 6.99 0.27
N GLN A 105 -11.66 7.77 -0.64
CA GLN A 105 -11.42 9.21 -0.77
C GLN A 105 -11.72 10.02 0.50
N ARG A 106 -12.50 9.47 1.45
CA ARG A 106 -12.78 10.13 2.73
C ARG A 106 -11.70 9.89 3.78
N PHE A 107 -10.89 8.84 3.65
CA PHE A 107 -9.93 8.42 4.67
C PHE A 107 -8.52 8.12 4.16
N SER A 108 -8.28 8.21 2.86
CA SER A 108 -6.96 8.04 2.23
C SER A 108 -6.75 9.04 1.10
N LEU A 109 -5.48 9.16 0.67
CA LEU A 109 -5.11 9.77 -0.59
C LEU A 109 -4.69 8.66 -1.56
N ARG A 110 -5.18 8.67 -2.79
CA ARG A 110 -4.74 7.75 -3.85
C ARG A 110 -3.94 8.56 -4.87
N LEU A 111 -2.69 8.15 -5.10
CA LEU A 111 -1.75 8.83 -6.00
C LEU A 111 -1.26 7.84 -7.06
N GLY A 112 -1.05 8.34 -8.27
CA GLY A 112 -0.43 7.60 -9.37
C GLY A 112 1.10 7.73 -9.36
N ALA A 113 1.76 6.98 -10.24
CA ALA A 113 3.21 7.05 -10.39
C ALA A 113 3.69 8.48 -10.75
N ALA A 114 2.92 9.19 -11.57
CA ALA A 114 3.22 10.56 -12.00
C ALA A 114 3.10 11.60 -10.87
N ASP A 115 2.32 11.31 -9.82
CA ASP A 115 2.19 12.20 -8.67
C ASP A 115 3.39 12.08 -7.71
N ILE A 116 4.15 10.97 -7.75
CA ILE A 116 5.19 10.68 -6.78
C ILE A 116 6.19 11.82 -6.65
N PRO A 117 6.84 12.35 -7.72
CA PRO A 117 7.82 13.42 -7.57
C PRO A 117 7.32 14.63 -6.76
N ASN A 118 6.03 14.95 -6.89
CA ASN A 118 5.38 16.11 -6.27
C ASN A 118 4.44 15.72 -5.12
N MET A 119 4.49 14.48 -4.61
CA MET A 119 3.53 14.05 -3.59
C MET A 119 3.61 14.88 -2.31
N HIS A 120 4.79 15.39 -1.98
CA HIS A 120 5.02 16.27 -0.84
C HIS A 120 4.16 17.55 -0.89
N GLU A 121 3.94 18.12 -2.06
CA GLU A 121 3.06 19.27 -2.24
C GLU A 121 1.60 18.86 -2.03
N ARG A 122 1.22 17.68 -2.51
CA ARG A 122 -0.13 17.13 -2.30
C ARG A 122 -0.40 16.91 -0.81
N LEU A 123 0.55 16.37 -0.04
CA LEU A 123 0.41 16.20 1.41
C LEU A 123 0.33 17.56 2.13
N ALA A 124 1.20 18.51 1.73
CA ALA A 124 1.21 19.86 2.30
C ALA A 124 -0.10 20.63 2.02
N SER A 125 -0.75 20.39 0.89
CA SER A 125 -2.02 21.03 0.53
C SER A 125 -3.21 20.58 1.39
N VAL A 126 -3.12 19.41 2.05
CA VAL A 126 -4.18 18.95 2.95
C VAL A 126 -4.09 19.79 4.21
N SER A 127 -5.15 20.51 4.58
CA SER A 127 -5.17 21.27 5.83
C SER A 127 -5.20 20.33 7.06
N HIS A 128 -4.83 20.85 8.24
CA HIS A 128 -5.01 20.10 9.49
C HIS A 128 -6.46 19.70 9.74
N THR A 129 -7.42 20.55 9.37
CA THR A 129 -8.86 20.28 9.51
C THR A 129 -9.32 19.14 8.59
N GLU A 130 -8.86 19.13 7.35
CA GLU A 130 -9.15 18.05 6.40
C GLU A 130 -8.51 16.74 6.86
N HIS A 131 -7.23 16.78 7.25
CA HIS A 131 -6.55 15.61 7.80
C HIS A 131 -7.27 15.03 9.02
N ALA A 132 -7.74 15.89 9.94
CA ALA A 132 -8.53 15.45 11.09
C ALA A 132 -9.88 14.83 10.68
N LYS A 133 -10.53 15.32 9.62
CA LYS A 133 -11.73 14.69 9.05
C LYS A 133 -11.39 13.31 8.47
N MET A 134 -10.27 13.19 7.77
CA MET A 134 -9.80 11.91 7.21
C MET A 134 -9.50 10.90 8.31
N ARG A 135 -8.82 11.29 9.40
CA ARG A 135 -8.58 10.40 10.56
C ARG A 135 -9.86 9.92 11.22
N ARG A 136 -10.87 10.79 11.38
CA ARG A 136 -12.19 10.38 11.92
C ARG A 136 -12.93 9.42 10.98
N ALA A 137 -12.85 9.64 9.67
CA ALA A 137 -13.39 8.71 8.69
C ALA A 137 -12.65 7.37 8.74
N LEU A 138 -11.32 7.39 8.81
CA LEU A 138 -10.48 6.20 8.94
C LEU A 138 -10.89 5.38 10.17
N GLN A 139 -11.03 6.01 11.34
CA GLN A 139 -11.49 5.34 12.56
C GLN A 139 -12.87 4.67 12.39
N ARG A 140 -13.79 5.32 11.67
CA ARG A 140 -15.12 4.76 11.39
C ARG A 140 -15.06 3.51 10.51
N TYR A 141 -14.17 3.48 9.53
CA TYR A 141 -14.06 2.38 8.56
C TYR A 141 -12.99 1.34 8.94
N ALA A 142 -12.13 1.62 9.92
CA ALA A 142 -11.07 0.72 10.36
C ALA A 142 -11.53 -0.71 10.71
N PRO A 143 -12.72 -0.94 11.33
CA PRO A 143 -13.21 -2.28 11.58
C PRO A 143 -13.33 -3.15 10.31
N ALA A 144 -13.61 -2.55 9.14
CA ALA A 144 -13.71 -3.28 7.87
C ALA A 144 -12.38 -3.94 7.44
N PHE A 145 -11.26 -3.53 8.02
CA PHE A 145 -9.92 -4.07 7.74
C PHE A 145 -9.40 -5.02 8.82
N ASN A 146 -10.20 -5.26 9.86
CA ASN A 146 -9.83 -6.08 11.01
C ASN A 146 -10.61 -7.40 10.98
N TRP A 147 -9.88 -8.51 11.05
CA TRP A 147 -10.41 -9.88 11.05
C TRP A 147 -10.58 -10.47 12.46
N HIS A 148 -10.15 -9.76 13.50
CA HIS A 148 -10.35 -10.21 14.88
C HIS A 148 -11.84 -10.14 15.25
N GLU A 149 -12.36 -11.26 15.76
CA GLU A 149 -13.74 -11.38 16.23
C GLU A 149 -14.06 -10.34 17.33
N GLY A 150 -15.30 -9.85 17.35
CA GLY A 150 -15.80 -8.88 18.33
C GLY A 150 -15.42 -7.42 18.08
N VAL A 151 -14.30 -7.13 17.40
CA VAL A 151 -13.84 -5.76 17.09
C VAL A 151 -13.74 -5.47 15.59
N GLY A 152 -13.60 -6.51 14.79
CA GLY A 152 -13.50 -6.46 13.35
C GLY A 152 -14.83 -6.61 12.64
N ARG A 153 -14.86 -6.21 11.37
CA ARG A 153 -15.96 -6.43 10.43
C ARG A 153 -15.48 -6.98 9.09
N ALA A 154 -14.20 -7.35 8.97
CA ALA A 154 -13.64 -7.76 7.67
C ALA A 154 -14.30 -9.04 7.14
N TYR A 155 -14.67 -9.96 8.01
CA TYR A 155 -15.40 -11.18 7.64
C TYR A 155 -16.78 -10.84 7.07
N GLU A 156 -17.56 -10.03 7.78
CA GLU A 156 -18.90 -9.59 7.36
C GLU A 156 -18.83 -8.75 6.08
N MET A 157 -17.83 -7.89 5.94
CA MET A 157 -17.57 -7.13 4.71
C MET A 157 -17.27 -8.05 3.53
N ALA A 158 -16.50 -9.12 3.73
CA ALA A 158 -16.22 -10.11 2.69
C ALA A 158 -17.49 -10.85 2.26
N VAL A 159 -18.28 -11.33 3.20
CA VAL A 159 -19.57 -11.98 2.92
C VAL A 159 -20.51 -11.02 2.19
N TYR A 160 -20.67 -9.80 2.69
CA TYR A 160 -21.53 -8.78 2.09
C TYR A 160 -21.11 -8.42 0.66
N ALA A 161 -19.81 -8.25 0.42
CA ALA A 161 -19.29 -7.95 -0.91
C ALA A 161 -19.50 -9.10 -1.90
N LEU A 162 -19.47 -10.36 -1.45
CA LEU A 162 -19.79 -11.51 -2.28
C LEU A 162 -21.30 -11.58 -2.58
N CYS A 163 -22.16 -11.33 -1.59
CA CYS A 163 -23.61 -11.28 -1.78
C CYS A 163 -24.00 -10.25 -2.85
N LEU A 164 -23.50 -9.02 -2.76
CA LEU A 164 -23.79 -7.97 -3.75
C LEU A 164 -23.38 -8.37 -5.17
N ARG A 165 -22.21 -9.00 -5.33
CA ARG A 165 -21.73 -9.45 -6.65
C ARG A 165 -22.53 -10.63 -7.19
N ALA A 166 -23.01 -11.52 -6.31
CA ALA A 166 -23.89 -12.61 -6.69
C ALA A 166 -25.26 -12.09 -7.16
N GLU A 167 -25.86 -11.13 -6.44
CA GLU A 167 -27.12 -10.50 -6.83
C GLU A 167 -27.01 -9.76 -8.18
N GLN A 168 -25.87 -9.08 -8.41
CA GLN A 168 -25.57 -8.41 -9.66
C GLN A 168 -25.19 -9.36 -10.81
N ARG A 169 -25.21 -10.68 -10.58
CA ARG A 169 -24.82 -11.72 -11.55
C ARG A 169 -23.43 -11.51 -12.17
N VAL A 170 -22.52 -10.87 -11.43
CA VAL A 170 -21.12 -10.65 -11.87
C VAL A 170 -20.43 -11.98 -12.16
N CYS A 171 -20.80 -13.03 -11.43
CA CYS A 171 -20.23 -14.37 -11.61
C CYS A 171 -20.59 -15.03 -12.95
N ASP A 172 -21.68 -14.64 -13.60
CA ASP A 172 -22.16 -15.30 -14.82
C ASP A 172 -21.16 -15.14 -15.97
N HIS A 173 -20.55 -13.96 -16.11
CA HIS A 173 -19.53 -13.71 -17.12
C HIS A 173 -18.12 -14.19 -16.70
N LEU A 174 -17.87 -14.39 -15.40
CA LEU A 174 -16.58 -14.84 -14.89
C LEU A 174 -16.40 -16.36 -15.01
N ARG A 175 -17.49 -17.13 -14.90
CA ARG A 175 -17.46 -18.60 -14.90
C ARG A 175 -16.68 -19.20 -16.09
N PRO A 176 -16.91 -18.79 -17.36
CA PRO A 176 -16.15 -19.34 -18.48
C PRO A 176 -14.65 -19.00 -18.43
N ALA A 177 -14.29 -17.83 -17.92
CA ALA A 177 -12.90 -17.36 -17.87
C ALA A 177 -12.09 -17.97 -16.71
N LEU A 178 -12.73 -18.21 -15.56
CA LEU A 178 -12.07 -18.72 -14.35
C LEU A 178 -12.09 -20.24 -14.23
N LEU A 179 -13.14 -20.90 -14.73
CA LEU A 179 -13.36 -22.34 -14.56
C LEU A 179 -13.16 -23.15 -15.85
N SER A 180 -12.76 -22.52 -16.96
CA SER A 180 -12.28 -23.29 -18.11
C SER A 180 -10.97 -23.97 -17.75
N GLU A 181 -10.88 -25.27 -18.00
CA GLU A 181 -9.59 -25.97 -18.05
C GLU A 181 -8.60 -25.17 -18.92
N PRO A 182 -7.37 -24.92 -18.45
CA PRO A 182 -6.38 -24.22 -19.26
C PRO A 182 -6.20 -24.96 -20.59
N ARG A 183 -6.55 -24.31 -21.70
CA ARG A 183 -6.28 -24.83 -23.04
C ARG A 183 -4.77 -24.81 -23.28
N GLY A 184 -4.13 -25.95 -23.03
CA GLY A 184 -2.70 -26.17 -23.19
C GLY A 184 -1.92 -26.05 -21.89
N GLU A 185 -0.91 -26.89 -21.74
CA GLU A 185 0.11 -26.80 -20.70
C GLU A 185 0.55 -25.34 -20.56
N ARG A 186 0.32 -24.74 -19.38
CA ARG A 186 0.98 -23.49 -19.01
C ARG A 186 2.46 -23.79 -18.86
N THR A 187 3.17 -23.81 -20.00
CA THR A 187 4.60 -23.64 -20.03
C THR A 187 4.87 -22.22 -19.56
N TYR A 188 5.14 -22.07 -18.26
CA TYR A 188 5.88 -20.91 -17.79
C TYR A 188 7.12 -20.82 -18.69
N PRO A 189 7.39 -19.70 -19.37
CA PRO A 189 8.56 -19.61 -20.23
C PRO A 189 9.81 -19.84 -19.37
N ARG A 190 10.39 -21.04 -19.45
CA ARG A 190 11.78 -21.29 -19.05
C ARG A 190 12.68 -20.63 -20.09
N ARG A 191 12.79 -19.29 -20.04
CA ARG A 191 13.82 -18.50 -20.72
C ARG A 191 14.33 -17.50 -19.67
N ALA A 192 15.55 -17.58 -19.14
CA ALA A 192 16.74 -18.31 -19.54
C ALA A 192 17.50 -18.80 -18.30
N ALA A 193 17.58 -20.11 -18.12
CA ALA A 193 18.66 -20.73 -17.36
C ALA A 193 19.79 -21.02 -18.36
N GLN A 194 20.47 -19.98 -18.84
CA GLN A 194 21.73 -20.08 -19.59
C GLN A 194 22.32 -18.68 -19.79
N LEU A 195 23.04 -18.21 -18.78
CA LEU A 195 24.19 -17.30 -18.95
C LEU A 195 25.27 -17.82 -18.01
N VAL A 196 26.04 -18.77 -18.56
CA VAL A 196 27.45 -19.08 -18.29
C VAL A 196 27.94 -18.76 -16.87
N VAL A 197 27.91 -19.76 -15.99
CA VAL A 197 28.82 -19.79 -14.84
C VAL A 197 30.21 -20.10 -15.40
N GLY A 198 30.97 -19.06 -15.71
CA GLY A 198 32.42 -19.16 -15.82
C GLY A 198 32.96 -19.63 -14.48
N LYS A 199 33.46 -20.86 -14.45
CA LYS A 199 34.23 -21.43 -13.34
C LYS A 199 35.46 -20.52 -13.12
N PRO A 200 35.74 -19.99 -11.91
CA PRO A 200 37.01 -19.34 -11.68
C PRO A 200 38.12 -20.40 -11.75
N ALA A 201 39.21 -20.06 -12.44
CA ALA A 201 40.41 -20.88 -12.48
C ALA A 201 40.99 -21.05 -11.06
N PRO A 202 41.59 -22.22 -10.73
CA PRO A 202 42.30 -22.37 -9.47
C PRO A 202 43.51 -21.44 -9.45
N SER A 203 43.66 -20.72 -8.33
CA SER A 203 44.84 -19.92 -8.01
C SER A 203 46.09 -20.80 -8.03
N ALA A 204 47.07 -20.44 -8.85
CA ALA A 204 48.43 -20.92 -8.69
C ALA A 204 48.99 -20.32 -7.40
N ALA A 205 49.08 -21.14 -6.34
CA ALA A 205 49.92 -20.85 -5.20
C ALA A 205 51.38 -21.07 -5.66
N GLY A 206 52.14 -19.98 -5.70
CA GLY A 206 53.59 -20.03 -5.78
C GLY A 206 54.16 -20.12 -4.38
N SER A 207 54.87 -21.23 -4.11
CA SER A 207 56.11 -21.34 -3.32
C SER A 207 56.50 -22.81 -3.27
#